data_AF-A0A2V9XXA7-F1
#
_entry.id   AF-A0A2V9XXA7-F1
#
_cell.length_a   1.000
_cell.length_b   1.000
_cell.length_c   1.000
_cell.angle_alpha   90.00
_cell.angle_beta   90.00
_cell.angle_gamma   90.00
#
_symmetry.space_group_name_H-M   'P 1'
#
loop_
_entity.id
_entity.type
_entity.pdbx_description
1 polymer ?
#
loop_
_entity_poly.entity_id
_entity_poly.type
_entity_poly.pdbx_seq_one_letter_code
_entity_poly.pdbx_strand_id
1 'polypeptide(L)' 'VTLKDGPHSLLSNGAAVVVHAKGDDYKTDPSGNSGDRIACGVITK' A
#
# COMPACT_ATOMS: atom_id res chain seq x y z
N VAL A 1 4.70 9.41 -5.85
CA VAL A 1 3.85 9.13 -4.68
C VAL A 1 4.26 10.08 -3.56
N THR A 2 3.33 10.81 -2.94
CA THR A 2 3.61 11.82 -1.89
C THR A 2 2.43 11.96 -0.92
N LEU A 3 2.66 12.61 0.22
CA LEU A 3 1.60 13.06 1.15
C LEU A 3 1.26 14.55 0.99
N LYS A 4 1.94 15.26 0.09
CA LYS A 4 1.61 16.64 -0.29
C LYS A 4 0.49 16.65 -1.34
N ASP A 5 -0.14 17.79 -1.53
CA ASP A 5 -1.15 17.96 -2.58
C ASP A 5 -0.51 17.79 -3.97
N GLY A 6 -1.26 17.20 -4.91
CA GLY A 6 -0.83 16.97 -6.29
C GLY A 6 -1.33 15.66 -6.88
N PRO A 7 -1.09 15.41 -8.19
CA PRO A 7 -1.66 14.28 -8.92
C PRO A 7 -1.17 12.89 -8.45
N HIS A 8 -0.07 12.82 -7.69
CA HIS A 8 0.46 11.59 -7.09
C HIS A 8 0.32 11.55 -5.56
N SER A 9 -0.58 12.37 -4.99
CA SER A 9 -0.88 12.35 -3.57
C SER A 9 -1.62 11.07 -3.18
N LEU A 10 -1.27 10.50 -2.03
CA LEU A 10 -2.06 9.42 -1.43
C LEU A 10 -3.33 9.94 -0.74
N LEU A 11 -3.42 11.25 -0.49
CA LEU A 11 -4.55 11.86 0.21
C LEU A 11 -5.72 12.25 -0.72
N SER A 12 -5.52 12.26 -2.04
CA SER A 12 -6.50 12.82 -2.99
C SER A 12 -7.64 11.87 -3.35
N ASN A 13 -7.37 10.57 -3.47
CA ASN A 13 -8.29 9.60 -4.08
C ASN A 13 -8.73 8.47 -3.13
N GLY A 14 -8.45 8.59 -1.83
CA GLY A 14 -8.65 7.52 -0.85
C GLY A 14 -7.62 6.41 -1.05
N ALA A 15 -6.60 6.38 -0.20
CA ALA A 15 -5.58 5.33 -0.19
C ALA A 15 -5.59 4.58 1.14
N ALA A 16 -5.02 3.38 1.16
CA ALA A 16 -4.79 2.62 2.38
C ALA A 16 -3.39 2.00 2.38
N VAL A 17 -2.79 1.92 3.56
CA VAL A 17 -1.61 1.08 3.80
C VAL A 17 -2.08 -0.33 4.13
N VAL A 18 -1.43 -1.34 3.56
CA VAL A 18 -1.71 -2.76 3.82
C VAL A 18 -0.42 -3.43 4.31
N VAL A 19 -0.53 -4.21 5.37
CA VAL A 19 0.55 -5.07 5.86
C VAL A 19 0.19 -6.51 5.51
N HIS A 20 1.09 -7.20 4.83
CA HIS A 20 0.96 -8.61 4.49
C HIS A 20 1.61 -9.51 5.56
N ALA A 21 1.20 -10.78 5.60
CA ALA A 21 1.67 -11.76 6.58
C ALA A 21 3.15 -12.12 6.44
N LYS A 22 3.72 -11.97 5.24
CA LYS A 22 5.11 -12.28 4.90
C LYS A 22 5.73 -11.09 4.17
N GLY A 23 7.06 -11.09 4.12
CA GLY A 23 7.81 -10.14 3.31
C GLY A 23 7.58 -10.37 1.82
N ASP A 24 7.64 -9.28 1.06
CA ASP A 24 7.63 -9.28 -0.40
C ASP A 24 8.98 -9.80 -0.94
N ASP A 25 8.94 -10.69 -1.93
CA ASP A 25 10.13 -11.27 -2.57
C ASP A 25 10.71 -10.43 -3.72
N TYR A 26 10.05 -9.34 -4.11
CA TYR A 26 10.40 -8.41 -5.19
C TYR A 26 10.62 -9.05 -6.57
N LYS A 27 10.07 -10.25 -6.80
CA LYS A 27 10.28 -11.01 -8.04
C LYS A 27 9.00 -11.59 -8.61
N THR A 28 8.12 -12.08 -7.73
CA THR A 28 6.92 -12.80 -8.14
C THR A 28 5.79 -11.82 -8.39
N ASP A 29 5.44 -11.61 -9.66
CA ASP A 29 4.24 -10.85 -10.00
C ASP A 29 2.98 -11.66 -9.66
N PRO A 30 1.90 -11.01 -9.15
CA PRO A 30 1.75 -9.56 -8.97
C PRO A 30 2.00 -9.05 -7.53
N SER A 31 2.17 -9.92 -6.53
CA SER A 31 2.12 -9.55 -5.10
C SER A 31 3.32 -10.00 -4.27
N GLY A 32 4.41 -10.38 -4.93
CA GLY A 32 5.68 -10.70 -4.29
C GLY A 32 5.63 -11.89 -3.32
N ASN A 33 4.65 -12.79 -3.49
CA ASN A 33 4.40 -13.91 -2.57
C ASN A 33 4.24 -13.48 -1.09
N SER A 34 3.72 -12.27 -0.85
CA SER A 34 3.65 -11.67 0.49
C SER A 34 2.61 -12.32 1.43
N GLY A 35 1.75 -13.20 0.93
CA GLY A 35 0.69 -13.86 1.71
C GLY A 35 -0.50 -12.96 2.02
N ASP A 36 -1.28 -13.33 3.04
CA ASP A 36 -2.55 -12.67 3.39
C ASP A 36 -2.36 -11.23 3.90
N ARG A 37 -3.40 -10.40 3.75
CA ARG A 37 -3.43 -9.03 4.30
C ARG A 37 -3.86 -9.09 5.77
N ILE A 38 -2.94 -8.82 6.69
CA ILE A 38 -3.18 -8.98 8.14
C ILE A 38 -3.57 -7.68 8.84
N ALA A 39 -3.28 -6.54 8.24
CA ALA A 39 -3.74 -5.23 8.70
C ALA A 39 -3.93 -4.28 7.53
N CYS A 40 -4.87 -3.34 7.68
CA CYS A 40 -5.04 -2.24 6.76
C CYS A 40 -5.46 -0.96 7.50
N GLY A 41 -5.13 0.19 6.93
CA GLY A 41 -5.53 1.49 7.46
C GLY A 41 -5.66 2.51 6.35
N VAL A 42 -6.77 3.25 6.34
CA VAL A 42 -7.00 4.33 5.39
C VAL A 42 -6.06 5.49 5.71
N ILE A 43 -5.45 6.07 4.69
CA ILE A 43 -4.61 7.26 4.80
C ILE A 43 -5.52 8.48 4.64
N THR A 44 -5.71 9.22 5.73
CA THR A 44 -6.45 10.49 5.77
C THR A 44 -5.58 11.59 6.35
N LYS A 45 -5.98 12.85 6.12
CA LYS A 45 -5.30 14.01 6.71
C LYS A 45 -5.62 14.18 8.18
#